data_AF-A0A7S2TE82-F1
#
_entry.id   AF-A0A7S2TE82-F1
#
_cell.length_a   1.000
_cell.length_b   1.000
_cell.length_c   1.000
_cell.angle_alpha   90.00
_cell.angle_beta   90.00
_cell.angle_gamma   90.00
#
_symmetry.space_group_name_H-M   'P 1'
#
loop_
_entity.id
_entity.type
_entity.pdbx_description
1 polymer ?
#
loop_
_entity_poly.entity_id
_entity_poly.type
_entity_poly.pdbx_seq_one_letter_code
_entity_poly.pdbx_strand_id
1 'polypeptide(L)'
;KKRLAIANCHLYSHPAAPHVRSIQSALVSSEISRIAGDTKETAVIICGDLNATPAEGVCQFLGEGKLPKTHHEWAEGGAFVNVRTKKDREDQWGTQLSSSETQDVRRAFVALDGDRSGVVRLETLRDAGVREALLKAVGKDMGSVTYAKW
;
A
#
# COMPACT_ATOMS: atom_id res chain seq x y z
N LYS A 1 -2.45 -37.94 6.64
CA LYS A 1 -3.62 -37.27 7.25
C LYS A 1 -3.87 -35.98 6.47
N LYS A 2 -5.10 -35.67 6.04
CA LYS A 2 -5.40 -34.37 5.41
C LYS A 2 -5.44 -33.29 6.48
N ARG A 3 -4.78 -32.15 6.25
CA ARG A 3 -4.72 -31.02 7.18
C ARG A 3 -5.46 -29.82 6.59
N LEU A 4 -6.10 -29.04 7.45
CA LEU A 4 -6.76 -27.79 7.12
C LEU A 4 -6.27 -26.72 8.10
N ALA A 5 -5.73 -25.62 7.57
CA ALA A 5 -5.39 -24.42 8.33
C ALA A 5 -6.45 -23.35 8.06
N ILE A 6 -6.98 -22.75 9.12
CA ILE A 6 -7.99 -21.69 9.04
C ILE A 6 -7.39 -20.45 9.71
N ALA A 7 -7.29 -19.37 8.95
CA ALA A 7 -6.89 -18.06 9.43
C ALA A 7 -8.08 -17.12 9.39
N ASN A 8 -8.24 -16.32 10.44
CA ASN A 8 -9.19 -15.22 10.49
C ASN A 8 -8.42 -13.93 10.78
N CYS A 9 -8.69 -12.86 10.04
CA CYS A 9 -8.00 -11.58 10.20
C CYS A 9 -8.96 -10.40 10.15
N HIS A 10 -8.55 -9.29 10.77
CA HIS A 10 -9.21 -8.01 10.62
C HIS A 10 -8.12 -6.99 10.31
N LEU A 11 -8.02 -6.58 9.05
CA LEU A 11 -6.95 -5.70 8.59
C LEU A 11 -7.19 -4.25 8.96
N TYR A 12 -6.18 -3.42 8.78
CA TYR A 12 -6.23 -2.02 9.15
C TYR A 12 -7.33 -1.25 8.39
N SER A 13 -8.17 -0.55 9.13
CA SER A 13 -9.44 0.02 8.64
C SER A 13 -9.34 1.43 8.05
N HIS A 14 -8.20 2.11 8.18
CA HIS A 14 -8.09 3.48 7.69
C HIS A 14 -8.16 3.51 6.15
N PRO A 15 -9.09 4.27 5.55
CA PRO A 15 -9.30 4.24 4.11
C PRO A 15 -8.07 4.72 3.32
N ALA A 16 -7.32 5.70 3.84
CA ALA A 16 -6.10 6.21 3.21
C ALA A 16 -4.87 5.28 3.33
N ALA A 17 -5.01 4.09 3.92
CA ALA A 17 -3.89 3.17 4.17
C ALA A 17 -3.99 1.83 3.41
N PRO A 18 -4.26 1.80 2.09
CA PRO A 18 -4.37 0.54 1.35
C PRO A 18 -3.06 -0.26 1.33
N HIS A 19 -1.92 0.42 1.22
CA HIS A 19 -0.59 -0.17 1.36
C HIS A 19 -0.38 -0.93 2.69
N VAL A 20 -0.92 -0.44 3.82
CA VAL A 20 -0.82 -1.13 5.11
C VAL A 20 -1.55 -2.46 5.05
N ARG A 21 -2.74 -2.50 4.45
CA ARG A 21 -3.50 -3.74 4.27
C ARG A 21 -2.74 -4.73 3.40
N SER A 22 -2.15 -4.28 2.30
CA SER A 22 -1.32 -5.10 1.39
C SER A 22 -0.09 -5.69 2.08
N ILE A 23 0.56 -4.92 2.98
CA ILE A 23 1.67 -5.44 3.81
C ILE A 23 1.15 -6.47 4.82
N GLN A 24 0.04 -6.17 5.50
CA GLN A 24 -0.55 -7.09 6.48
C GLN A 24 -0.98 -8.42 5.84
N SER A 25 -1.55 -8.41 4.63
CA SER A 25 -1.91 -9.65 3.93
C SER A 25 -0.69 -10.51 3.58
N ALA A 26 0.42 -9.89 3.21
CA ALA A 26 1.67 -10.58 2.96
C ALA A 26 2.22 -11.21 4.26
N LEU A 27 2.20 -10.48 5.37
CA LEU A 27 2.61 -10.99 6.68
C LEU A 27 1.72 -12.14 7.15
N VAL A 28 0.39 -12.01 7.02
CA VAL A 28 -0.57 -13.07 7.34
C VAL A 28 -0.29 -14.31 6.49
N SER A 29 -0.08 -14.15 5.18
CA SER A 29 0.20 -15.28 4.27
C SER A 29 1.54 -15.97 4.59
N SER A 30 2.56 -15.19 4.94
CA SER A 30 3.85 -15.69 5.40
C SER A 30 3.69 -16.50 6.70
N GLU A 31 2.92 -15.98 7.65
CA GLU A 31 2.72 -16.64 8.94
C GLU A 31 1.89 -17.91 8.81
N ILE A 32 0.88 -17.91 7.95
CA ILE A 32 0.14 -19.13 7.59
C ILE A 32 1.09 -20.17 7.00
N SER A 33 1.95 -19.78 6.06
CA SER A 33 2.92 -20.70 5.46
C SER A 33 3.87 -21.28 6.50
N ARG A 34 4.33 -20.45 7.44
CA ARG A 34 5.18 -20.86 8.57
C ARG A 34 4.49 -21.87 9.49
N ILE A 35 3.22 -21.65 9.82
CA ILE A 35 2.45 -22.48 10.77
C ILE A 35 1.92 -23.75 10.10
N ALA A 36 1.36 -23.65 8.90
CA ALA A 36 0.76 -24.77 8.17
C ALA A 36 1.83 -25.76 7.64
N GLY A 37 3.08 -25.30 7.50
CA GLY A 37 4.18 -26.08 6.93
C GLY A 37 4.00 -26.20 5.41
N ASP A 38 4.27 -27.38 4.85
CA ASP A 38 4.06 -27.60 3.41
C ASP A 38 2.58 -27.41 3.03
N THR A 39 2.30 -26.31 2.35
CA THR A 39 0.96 -25.94 1.87
C THR A 39 0.46 -26.85 0.75
N LYS A 40 1.31 -27.71 0.17
CA LYS A 40 0.87 -28.77 -0.76
C LYS A 40 0.09 -29.89 -0.06
N GLU A 41 0.28 -30.06 1.25
CA GLU A 41 -0.41 -31.08 2.05
C GLU A 41 -1.49 -30.52 2.99
N THR A 42 -1.54 -29.21 3.13
CA THR A 42 -2.45 -28.51 4.04
C THR A 42 -3.30 -27.53 3.24
N ALA A 43 -4.61 -27.78 3.17
CA ALA A 43 -5.55 -26.80 2.63
C ALA A 43 -5.59 -25.56 3.54
N VAL A 44 -5.72 -24.37 2.97
CA VAL A 44 -5.76 -23.11 3.70
C VAL A 44 -7.08 -22.40 3.41
N ILE A 45 -7.74 -21.91 4.46
CA ILE A 45 -8.86 -20.97 4.38
C ILE A 45 -8.44 -19.68 5.08
N ILE A 46 -8.57 -18.56 4.38
CA ILE A 46 -8.37 -17.23 4.95
C ILE A 46 -9.73 -16.52 4.93
N CYS A 47 -10.19 -16.11 6.10
CA CYS A 47 -11.44 -15.38 6.29
C CYS A 47 -11.18 -14.06 7.02
N GLY A 48 -12.18 -13.18 7.01
CA GLY A 48 -12.22 -12.02 7.88
C GLY A 48 -12.59 -10.72 7.17
N ASP A 49 -12.42 -9.62 7.90
CA ASP A 49 -12.66 -8.27 7.39
C ASP A 49 -11.34 -7.69 6.88
N LEU A 50 -11.20 -7.66 5.56
CA LEU A 50 -10.00 -7.12 4.92
C LEU A 50 -9.99 -5.58 4.91
N ASN A 51 -11.09 -4.90 5.27
CA ASN A 51 -11.28 -3.46 5.10
C ASN A 51 -10.89 -2.97 3.68
N ALA A 52 -11.17 -3.79 2.68
CA ALA A 52 -10.73 -3.59 1.30
C ALA A 52 -11.84 -3.89 0.31
N THR A 53 -11.84 -3.17 -0.81
CA THR A 53 -12.72 -3.47 -1.94
C THR A 53 -12.09 -4.53 -2.85
N PRO A 54 -12.87 -5.22 -3.71
CA PRO A 54 -12.32 -6.20 -4.66
C PRO A 54 -11.26 -5.65 -5.63
N ALA A 55 -11.20 -4.32 -5.82
CA ALA A 55 -10.23 -3.67 -6.69
C ALA A 55 -8.91 -3.32 -6.00
N GLU A 56 -8.81 -3.49 -4.68
CA GLU A 56 -7.61 -3.17 -3.91
C GLU A 56 -6.54 -4.27 -3.99
N GLY A 57 -5.29 -3.87 -3.77
CA GLY A 57 -4.10 -4.71 -3.90
C GLY A 57 -4.09 -5.91 -2.96
N VAL A 58 -4.81 -5.84 -1.83
CA VAL A 58 -4.97 -6.98 -0.92
C VAL A 58 -5.69 -8.15 -1.60
N CYS A 59 -6.73 -7.87 -2.39
CA CYS A 59 -7.51 -8.88 -3.10
C CYS A 59 -6.71 -9.43 -4.29
N GLN A 60 -5.98 -8.57 -4.99
CA GLN A 60 -5.04 -9.00 -6.04
C GLN A 60 -3.95 -9.91 -5.45
N PHE A 61 -3.34 -9.53 -4.33
CA PHE A 61 -2.29 -10.32 -3.68
C PHE A 61 -2.80 -11.70 -3.26
N LEU A 62 -3.95 -11.79 -2.60
CA LEU A 62 -4.52 -13.05 -2.16
C LEU A 62 -4.95 -13.95 -3.34
N GLY A 63 -5.41 -13.36 -4.45
CA GLY A 63 -5.81 -14.09 -5.64
C GLY A 63 -4.64 -14.56 -6.52
N GLU A 64 -3.62 -13.73 -6.68
CA GLU A 64 -2.50 -13.97 -7.61
C GLU A 64 -1.21 -14.44 -6.91
N GLY A 65 -1.15 -14.37 -5.58
CA GLY A 65 0.03 -14.65 -4.77
C GLY A 65 1.15 -13.61 -4.89
N LYS A 66 0.87 -12.47 -5.53
CA LYS A 66 1.84 -11.39 -5.77
C LYS A 66 1.16 -10.04 -5.87
N LEU A 67 1.89 -8.99 -5.50
CA LEU A 67 1.52 -7.60 -5.75
C LEU A 67 2.72 -6.87 -6.35
N PRO A 68 2.59 -6.23 -7.54
CA PRO A 68 3.72 -5.56 -8.16
C PRO A 68 4.27 -4.40 -7.31
N LYS A 69 5.58 -4.16 -7.40
CA LYS A 69 6.23 -2.97 -6.81
C LYS A 69 5.69 -1.67 -7.41
N THR A 70 5.15 -1.76 -8.62
CA THR A 70 4.54 -0.65 -9.36
C THR A 70 3.05 -0.45 -9.04
N HIS A 71 2.51 -1.20 -8.07
CA HIS A 71 1.10 -1.08 -7.71
C HIS A 71 0.80 0.33 -7.16
N HIS A 72 -0.28 0.93 -7.65
CA HIS A 72 -0.61 2.32 -7.39
C HIS A 72 -0.85 2.64 -5.91
N GLU A 73 -1.30 1.66 -5.13
CA GLU A 73 -1.55 1.83 -3.69
C GLU A 73 -0.31 2.13 -2.87
N TRP A 74 0.89 1.73 -3.35
CA TRP A 74 2.14 2.14 -2.72
C TRP A 74 2.31 3.66 -2.74
N ALA A 75 1.87 4.28 -3.84
CA ALA A 75 1.88 5.72 -4.00
C ALA A 75 0.83 6.40 -3.12
N GLU A 76 -0.39 5.88 -3.13
CA GLU A 76 -1.51 6.42 -2.34
C GLU A 76 -1.22 6.35 -0.84
N GLY A 77 -0.50 5.32 -0.41
CA GLY A 77 0.01 5.20 0.95
C GLY A 77 0.93 6.33 1.37
N GLY A 78 1.58 7.03 0.44
CA GLY A 78 2.38 8.21 0.72
C GLY A 78 1.59 9.39 1.29
N ALA A 79 0.26 9.41 1.12
CA ALA A 79 -0.62 10.40 1.74
C ALA A 79 -0.96 10.07 3.21
N PHE A 80 -0.69 8.84 3.65
CA PHE A 80 -0.93 8.37 5.01
C PHE A 80 0.34 8.55 5.85
N VAL A 81 0.45 9.72 6.49
CA VAL A 81 1.65 10.16 7.22
C VAL A 81 1.32 10.63 8.64
N ASN A 82 2.32 10.66 9.51
CA ASN A 82 2.23 11.26 10.85
C ASN A 82 1.17 10.64 11.80
N VAL A 83 0.82 9.37 11.63
CA VAL A 83 -0.07 8.66 12.57
C VAL A 83 0.76 8.04 13.70
N ARG A 84 0.86 8.73 14.86
CA ARG A 84 1.58 8.24 16.05
C ARG A 84 0.64 7.83 17.18
N THR A 85 -0.53 8.45 17.22
CA THR A 85 -1.53 8.23 18.27
C THR A 85 -2.87 7.81 17.69
N LYS A 86 -3.75 7.29 18.55
CA LYS A 86 -5.15 7.04 18.22
C LYS A 86 -5.85 8.31 17.72
N LYS A 87 -5.56 9.45 18.34
CA LYS A 87 -6.11 10.74 17.96
C LYS A 87 -5.65 11.18 16.57
N ASP A 88 -4.36 11.02 16.25
CA ASP A 88 -3.84 11.38 14.91
C ASP A 88 -4.58 10.60 13.82
N ARG A 89 -4.81 9.31 14.06
CA ARG A 89 -5.59 8.45 13.16
C ARG A 89 -7.03 8.94 13.00
N GLU A 90 -7.68 9.28 14.11
CA GLU A 90 -9.08 9.72 14.09
C GLU A 90 -9.23 11.09 13.41
N ASP A 91 -8.31 12.00 13.66
CA ASP A 91 -8.27 13.32 13.01
C ASP A 91 -8.02 13.19 11.50
N GLN A 92 -7.28 12.15 11.06
CA GLN A 92 -7.01 11.86 9.65
C GLN A 92 -8.06 10.98 8.97
N TRP A 93 -9.08 10.49 9.67
CA TRP A 93 -10.03 9.50 9.15
C TRP A 93 -10.74 9.97 7.87
N GLY A 94 -11.06 11.26 7.79
CA GLY A 94 -11.68 11.88 6.61
C GLY A 94 -10.68 12.34 5.55
N THR A 95 -9.37 12.25 5.81
CA THR A 95 -8.34 12.64 4.87
C THR A 95 -8.22 11.57 3.79
N GLN A 96 -8.90 11.80 2.68
CA GLN A 96 -8.75 11.03 1.45
C GLN A 96 -8.23 11.94 0.35
N LEU A 97 -7.37 11.41 -0.51
CA LEU A 97 -7.02 12.09 -1.74
C LEU A 97 -8.28 12.24 -2.60
N SER A 98 -8.51 13.43 -3.15
CA SER A 98 -9.50 13.63 -4.20
C SER A 98 -9.17 12.78 -5.43
N SER A 99 -10.15 12.53 -6.31
CA SER A 99 -9.90 11.72 -7.51
C SER A 99 -8.77 12.28 -8.39
N SER A 100 -8.62 13.61 -8.48
CA SER A 100 -7.51 14.25 -9.18
C SER A 100 -6.18 14.01 -8.48
N GLU A 101 -6.11 14.20 -7.16
CA GLU A 101 -4.88 13.97 -6.39
C GLU A 101 -4.45 12.50 -6.44
N THR A 102 -5.40 11.57 -6.37
CA THR A 102 -5.15 10.14 -6.58
C THR A 102 -4.53 9.91 -7.96
N GLN A 103 -5.11 10.46 -9.02
CA GLN A 103 -4.54 10.31 -10.37
C GLN A 103 -3.14 10.92 -10.48
N ASP A 104 -2.90 12.06 -9.84
CA ASP A 104 -1.60 12.72 -9.85
C ASP A 104 -0.54 11.92 -9.10
N VAL A 105 -0.87 11.40 -7.91
CA VAL A 105 0.02 10.53 -7.11
C VAL A 105 0.32 9.22 -7.85
N ARG A 106 -0.66 8.65 -8.54
CA ARG A 106 -0.47 7.47 -9.40
C ARG A 106 0.48 7.76 -10.57
N ARG A 107 0.24 8.86 -11.29
CA ARG A 107 1.11 9.31 -12.40
C ARG A 107 2.52 9.60 -11.94
N ALA A 108 2.66 10.26 -10.79
CA ALA A 108 3.93 10.50 -10.14
C ALA A 108 4.67 9.19 -9.91
N PHE A 109 4.04 8.22 -9.24
CA PHE A 109 4.67 6.95 -8.90
C PHE A 109 5.12 6.14 -10.11
N VAL A 110 4.33 6.11 -11.18
CA VAL A 110 4.74 5.50 -12.46
C VAL A 110 5.97 6.19 -13.04
N ALA A 111 6.07 7.52 -12.94
CA ALA A 111 7.26 8.26 -13.35
C ALA A 111 8.47 8.02 -12.44
N LEU A 112 8.25 7.82 -11.13
CA LEU A 112 9.29 7.51 -10.14
C LEU A 112 9.88 6.11 -10.34
N ASP A 113 9.07 5.11 -10.67
CA ASP A 113 9.53 3.72 -10.87
C ASP A 113 10.50 3.56 -12.06
N GLY A 114 10.49 4.51 -13.00
CA GLY A 114 11.47 4.58 -14.09
C GLY A 114 12.89 4.98 -13.64
N ASP A 115 13.07 5.54 -12.44
CA ASP A 115 14.36 5.99 -11.93
C ASP A 115 14.97 4.97 -10.94
N ARG A 116 16.14 4.43 -11.30
CA ARG A 116 16.83 3.38 -10.53
C ARG A 116 17.42 3.89 -9.21
N SER A 117 17.33 5.17 -8.88
CA SER A 117 17.97 5.76 -7.69
C SER A 117 17.16 5.62 -6.39
N GLY A 118 15.83 5.49 -6.45
CA GLY A 118 14.97 5.57 -5.25
C GLY A 118 14.83 6.99 -4.68
N VAL A 119 15.36 7.99 -5.38
CA VAL A 119 15.30 9.41 -5.02
C VAL A 119 14.98 10.21 -6.27
N VAL A 120 13.83 10.87 -6.30
CA VAL A 120 13.49 11.75 -7.42
C VAL A 120 13.59 13.20 -6.99
N ARG A 121 14.40 13.94 -7.73
CA ARG A 121 14.49 15.39 -7.61
C ARG A 121 13.26 16.01 -8.25
N LEU A 122 12.58 16.88 -7.52
CA LEU A 122 11.35 17.46 -8.03
C LEU A 122 11.58 18.33 -9.28
N GLU A 123 12.79 18.90 -9.42
CA GLU A 123 13.21 19.64 -10.61
C GLU A 123 13.35 18.79 -11.89
N THR A 124 13.49 17.46 -11.78
CA THR A 124 13.64 16.58 -12.94
C THR A 124 12.29 16.07 -13.47
N LEU A 125 11.20 16.34 -12.75
CA LEU A 125 9.84 16.03 -13.17
C LEU A 125 9.37 17.04 -14.22
N ARG A 126 9.19 16.56 -15.46
CA ARG A 126 8.75 17.38 -16.59
C ARG A 126 7.28 17.78 -16.52
N ASP A 127 6.47 17.04 -15.76
CA ASP A 127 5.05 17.30 -15.59
C ASP A 127 4.82 18.16 -14.34
N ALA A 128 4.35 19.40 -14.56
CA ALA A 128 4.11 20.38 -13.51
C ALA A 128 3.00 19.94 -12.54
N GLY A 129 2.00 19.20 -13.00
CA GLY A 129 0.92 18.68 -12.16
C GLY A 129 1.40 17.57 -11.24
N VAL A 130 2.23 16.65 -11.77
CA VAL A 130 2.92 15.62 -10.98
C VAL A 130 3.81 16.23 -9.90
N ARG A 131 4.53 17.30 -10.24
CA ARG A 131 5.39 18.02 -9.29
C ARG A 131 4.57 18.69 -8.18
N GLU A 132 3.47 19.35 -8.50
CA GLU A 132 2.59 19.97 -7.49
C GLU A 132 1.94 18.94 -6.56
N ALA A 133 1.46 17.83 -7.11
CA ALA A 133 0.84 16.77 -6.31
C ALA A 133 1.84 16.11 -5.35
N LEU A 134 3.07 15.85 -5.81
CA LEU A 134 4.13 15.36 -4.94
C LEU A 134 4.47 16.38 -3.86
N LEU A 135 4.68 17.67 -4.19
CA LEU A 135 4.91 18.74 -3.20
C LEU A 135 3.79 18.84 -2.16
N LYS A 136 2.54 18.58 -2.56
CA LYS A 136 1.40 18.57 -1.65
C LYS A 136 1.41 17.33 -0.75
N ALA A 137 1.78 16.16 -1.28
CA ALA A 137 1.83 14.89 -0.54
C ALA A 137 3.02 14.80 0.43
N VAL A 138 4.20 15.29 0.04
CA VAL A 138 5.43 15.22 0.85
C VAL A 138 5.78 16.52 1.60
N GLY A 139 5.00 17.59 1.41
CA GLY A 139 5.23 18.90 2.02
C GLY A 139 6.09 19.82 1.15
N LYS A 140 5.75 21.12 1.13
CA LYS A 140 6.22 22.11 0.14
C LYS A 140 7.72 22.45 0.17
N ASP A 141 8.49 21.94 1.14
CA ASP A 141 9.89 22.33 1.38
C ASP A 141 10.94 21.25 1.02
N MET A 142 10.55 20.13 0.42
CA MET A 142 11.52 19.09 0.04
C MET A 142 11.96 19.23 -1.42
N GLY A 143 13.25 19.50 -1.66
CA GLY A 143 13.84 19.53 -3.02
C GLY A 143 13.91 18.16 -3.71
N SER A 144 13.70 17.08 -2.96
CA SER A 144 13.71 15.71 -3.45
C SER A 144 12.78 14.82 -2.63
N VAL A 145 12.18 13.82 -3.27
CA VAL A 145 11.39 12.78 -2.59
C VAL A 145 12.18 11.49 -2.55
N THR A 146 12.44 11.01 -1.34
CA THR A 146 12.99 9.67 -1.10
C THR A 146 11.83 8.72 -0.85
N TYR A 147 11.76 7.63 -1.59
CA TYR A 147 10.78 6.57 -1.37
C TYR A 147 11.49 5.25 -1.10
N ALA A 148 10.88 4.42 -0.25
CA ALA A 148 11.43 3.12 0.08
C ALA A 148 11.37 2.20 -1.15
N LYS A 149 12.54 1.70 -1.58
CA LYS A 149 12.60 0.53 -2.47
C LYS A 149 12.29 -0.72 -1.66
N TRP A 150 11.22 -1.40 -2.00
CA TRP A 150 10.94 -2.79 -1.62
C TRP A 150 11.25 -3.67 -2.82
#